data_AF-K1UR59-F1
#
_entry.id   AF-K1UR59-F1
#
_cell.length_a   1.000
_cell.length_b   1.000
_cell.length_c   1.000
_cell.angle_alpha   90.00
_cell.angle_beta   90.00
_cell.angle_gamma   90.00
#
_symmetry.space_group_name_H-M   'P 1'
#
loop_
_entity.id
_entity.type
_entity.pdbx_description
1 polymer ?
#
loop_
_entity_poly.entity_id
_entity_poly.type
_entity_poly.pdbx_seq_one_letter_code
_entity_poly.pdbx_strand_id
1 'polypeptide(L)'
;MAFDRLIRAIDEKKNPTVAGLDPKLDYVPEFIKKDSREKYGDTLEAAADALLTFNKGLIDSLCDVVAAVKPQCAYYEMYGWQGVKALYDTIAYAKEKGLFVITDGKRNDIGTTMEAYAAAHIGKTEAFGKTFESFSADALTVNGYLGSDGINPLLNICKEEDKGIFVLVKNF
;
A
#
# COMPACT_ATOMS: atom_id res chain seq x y z
N MET A 1 -4.43 14.79 11.98
CA MET A 1 -3.47 14.50 10.90
C MET A 1 -3.32 12.99 10.72
N ALA A 2 -2.80 12.50 9.59
CA ALA A 2 -2.62 11.06 9.33
C ALA A 2 -1.85 10.37 10.46
N PHE A 3 -0.71 10.92 10.88
CA PHE A 3 0.07 10.32 11.96
C PHE A 3 -0.62 10.38 13.33
N ASP A 4 -1.49 11.36 13.60
CA ASP A 4 -2.30 11.35 14.82
C ASP A 4 -3.28 10.18 14.83
N ARG A 5 -3.84 9.80 13.66
CA ARG A 5 -4.69 8.60 13.54
C ARG A 5 -3.89 7.34 13.84
N LEU A 6 -2.67 7.24 13.33
CA LEU A 6 -1.77 6.11 13.63
C LEU A 6 -1.45 6.04 15.12
N ILE A 7 -1.03 7.17 15.73
CA ILE A 7 -0.69 7.25 17.16
C ILE A 7 -1.89 6.83 18.01
N ARG A 8 -3.09 7.37 17.71
CA ARG A 8 -4.32 6.99 18.42
C ARG A 8 -4.61 5.50 18.28
N ALA A 9 -4.52 4.93 17.08
CA ALA A 9 -4.75 3.51 16.86
C ALA A 9 -3.76 2.63 17.64
N ILE A 10 -2.49 3.05 17.75
CA ILE A 10 -1.48 2.38 18.57
C ILE A 10 -1.86 2.44 20.05
N ASP A 11 -2.29 3.61 20.53
CA ASP A 11 -2.69 3.81 21.92
C ASP A 11 -3.94 3.02 22.31
N GLU A 12 -4.93 2.94 21.43
CA GLU A 12 -6.17 2.19 21.62
C GLU A 12 -5.91 0.68 21.65
N LYS A 13 -5.12 0.18 20.70
CA LYS A 13 -4.78 -1.25 20.58
C LYS A 13 -3.68 -1.70 21.53
N LYS A 14 -2.97 -0.75 22.17
CA LYS A 14 -1.75 -1.00 22.95
C LYS A 14 -0.72 -1.84 22.19
N ASN A 15 -0.66 -1.63 20.88
CA ASN A 15 0.14 -2.44 19.98
C ASN A 15 0.75 -1.58 18.85
N PRO A 16 2.07 -1.34 18.86
CA PRO A 16 2.76 -0.57 17.81
C PRO A 16 3.10 -1.41 16.57
N THR A 17 2.65 -2.67 16.50
CA THR A 17 2.96 -3.57 15.39
C THR A 17 2.36 -3.08 14.09
N VAL A 18 3.17 -3.12 13.04
CA VAL A 18 2.75 -2.96 11.65
C VAL A 18 2.84 -4.33 10.98
N ALA A 19 1.72 -4.86 10.51
CA ALA A 19 1.74 -6.15 9.80
C ALA A 19 2.20 -5.96 8.35
N GLY A 20 3.25 -6.67 7.95
CA GLY A 20 3.69 -6.69 6.55
C GLY A 20 2.75 -7.53 5.68
N LEU A 21 2.34 -7.01 4.53
CA LEU A 21 1.57 -7.76 3.54
C LEU A 21 2.46 -7.93 2.29
N ASP A 22 3.26 -9.00 2.33
CA ASP A 22 4.29 -9.33 1.34
C ASP A 22 3.89 -10.63 0.60
N PRO A 23 2.78 -10.63 -0.17
CA PRO A 23 2.15 -11.86 -0.60
C PRO A 23 2.99 -12.55 -1.70
N LYS A 24 3.37 -13.80 -1.45
CA LYS A 24 3.85 -14.72 -2.48
C LYS A 24 2.84 -15.83 -2.67
N LEU A 25 2.67 -16.29 -3.90
CA LEU A 25 1.76 -17.39 -4.19
C LEU A 25 2.08 -18.66 -3.38
N ASP A 26 3.35 -18.88 -3.04
CA ASP A 26 3.80 -20.00 -2.20
C ASP A 26 3.27 -19.94 -0.75
N TYR A 27 2.94 -18.74 -0.25
CA TYR A 27 2.35 -18.56 1.09
C TYR A 27 0.84 -18.76 1.08
N VAL A 28 0.21 -18.69 -0.10
CA VAL A 28 -1.24 -18.79 -0.23
C VAL A 28 -1.66 -20.25 -0.07
N PRO A 29 -2.62 -20.55 0.84
CA PRO A 29 -3.17 -21.88 1.02
C PRO A 29 -3.69 -22.50 -0.29
N GLU A 30 -3.52 -23.81 -0.46
CA GLU A 30 -3.91 -24.53 -1.68
C GLU A 30 -5.38 -24.37 -2.05
N PHE A 31 -6.27 -24.30 -1.06
CA PHE A 31 -7.70 -24.15 -1.33
C PHE A 31 -8.02 -22.79 -1.99
N ILE A 32 -7.37 -21.70 -1.55
CA ILE A 32 -7.54 -20.37 -2.17
C ILE A 32 -6.98 -20.39 -3.59
N LYS A 33 -5.80 -20.97 -3.80
CA LYS A 33 -5.20 -21.08 -5.14
C LYS A 33 -6.08 -21.87 -6.09
N LYS A 34 -6.65 -22.98 -5.61
CA LYS A 34 -7.56 -23.81 -6.40
C LYS A 34 -8.80 -23.03 -6.80
N ASP A 35 -9.46 -22.35 -5.87
CA ASP A 35 -10.68 -21.57 -6.15
C ASP A 35 -10.42 -20.46 -7.18
N SER A 36 -9.31 -19.73 -7.05
CA SER A 36 -8.94 -18.69 -8.03
C SER A 36 -8.61 -19.25 -9.41
N ARG A 37 -7.94 -20.42 -9.48
CA ARG A 37 -7.65 -21.11 -10.75
C ARG A 37 -8.91 -21.67 -11.41
N GLU A 38 -9.88 -22.16 -10.65
CA GLU A 38 -11.17 -22.60 -11.20
C GLU A 38 -11.93 -21.43 -11.84
N LYS A 39 -11.82 -20.23 -11.26
CA LYS A 39 -12.49 -19.01 -11.75
C LYS A 39 -11.80 -18.37 -12.95
N TYR A 40 -10.47 -18.35 -12.97
CA TYR A 40 -9.67 -17.54 -13.92
C TYR A 40 -8.64 -18.34 -14.73
N GLY A 41 -8.58 -19.67 -14.57
CA GLY A 41 -7.58 -20.52 -15.18
C GLY A 41 -6.18 -20.33 -14.61
N ASP A 42 -5.17 -20.86 -15.32
CA ASP A 42 -3.76 -20.73 -14.95
C ASP A 42 -3.19 -19.38 -15.46
N THR A 43 -3.67 -18.28 -14.89
CA THR A 43 -3.38 -16.91 -15.34
C THR A 43 -2.85 -16.00 -14.22
N LEU A 44 -2.30 -14.83 -14.60
CA LEU A 44 -1.93 -13.79 -13.64
C LEU A 44 -3.15 -13.21 -12.90
N GLU A 45 -4.34 -13.26 -13.52
CA GLU A 45 -5.60 -12.88 -12.86
C GLU A 45 -5.90 -13.84 -11.71
N ALA A 46 -5.73 -15.16 -11.91
CA ALA A 46 -5.89 -16.15 -10.85
C ALA A 46 -4.89 -15.93 -9.69
N ALA A 47 -3.63 -15.62 -10.02
CA ALA A 47 -2.63 -15.30 -9.01
C ALA A 47 -3.01 -14.04 -8.23
N ALA A 48 -3.37 -12.96 -8.92
CA ALA A 48 -3.76 -11.70 -8.28
C ALA A 48 -5.00 -11.84 -7.38
N ASP A 49 -6.02 -12.57 -7.83
CA ASP A 49 -7.22 -12.88 -7.04
C ASP A 49 -6.89 -13.72 -5.80
N ALA A 50 -6.00 -14.71 -5.91
CA ALA A 50 -5.56 -15.53 -4.79
C ALA A 50 -4.82 -14.70 -3.74
N LEU A 51 -3.93 -13.78 -4.16
CA LEU A 51 -3.21 -12.89 -3.24
C LEU A 51 -4.14 -11.91 -2.55
N LEU A 52 -5.08 -11.31 -3.29
CA LEU A 52 -6.09 -10.42 -2.71
C LEU A 52 -6.94 -11.15 -1.68
N THR A 53 -7.42 -12.35 -2.00
CA THR A 53 -8.24 -13.16 -1.10
C THR A 53 -7.47 -13.52 0.17
N PHE A 54 -6.22 -13.94 0.03
CA PHE A 54 -5.36 -14.24 1.16
C PHE A 54 -5.12 -13.02 2.06
N ASN A 55 -4.79 -11.86 1.46
CA ASN A 55 -4.56 -10.63 2.21
C ASN A 55 -5.82 -10.11 2.90
N LYS A 56 -7.01 -10.25 2.29
CA LYS A 56 -8.28 -9.92 2.95
C LYS A 56 -8.47 -10.76 4.21
N GLY A 57 -8.20 -12.06 4.14
CA GLY A 57 -8.24 -12.94 5.31
C GLY A 57 -7.24 -12.56 6.42
N LEU A 58 -6.02 -12.15 6.05
CA LEU A 58 -5.04 -11.61 7.00
C LEU A 58 -5.54 -10.30 7.63
N ILE A 59 -6.04 -9.38 6.82
CA ILE A 59 -6.59 -8.10 7.28
C ILE A 59 -7.73 -8.33 8.27
N ASP A 60 -8.70 -9.19 7.93
CA ASP A 60 -9.83 -9.54 8.80
C ASP A 60 -9.39 -10.13 10.14
N SER A 61 -8.31 -10.92 10.13
CA SER A 61 -7.77 -11.53 11.34
C SER A 61 -6.96 -10.56 12.21
N LEU A 62 -6.47 -9.46 11.64
CA LEU A 62 -5.52 -8.54 12.27
C LEU A 62 -6.11 -7.17 12.60
N CYS A 63 -7.22 -6.76 11.96
CA CYS A 63 -7.72 -5.38 12.02
C CYS A 63 -8.02 -4.87 13.43
N ASP A 64 -8.42 -5.77 14.34
CA ASP A 64 -8.72 -5.44 15.74
C ASP A 64 -7.46 -5.42 16.62
N VAL A 65 -6.34 -5.95 16.14
CA VAL A 65 -5.12 -6.18 16.94
C VAL A 65 -3.98 -5.25 16.55
N VAL A 66 -3.84 -4.90 15.26
CA VAL A 66 -2.74 -4.05 14.77
C VAL A 66 -3.23 -2.65 14.37
N ALA A 67 -2.37 -1.65 14.55
CA ALA A 67 -2.70 -0.28 14.18
C ALA A 67 -2.59 -0.04 12.66
N ALA A 68 -1.68 -0.76 12.00
CA ALA A 68 -1.35 -0.54 10.61
C ALA A 68 -0.96 -1.82 9.87
N VAL A 69 -1.11 -1.75 8.55
CA VAL A 69 -0.58 -2.75 7.60
C VAL A 69 0.32 -2.08 6.59
N LYS A 70 1.28 -2.86 6.06
CA LYS A 70 2.28 -2.36 5.12
C LYS A 70 2.41 -3.29 3.90
N PRO A 71 1.58 -3.12 2.85
CA PRO A 71 1.76 -3.86 1.61
C PRO A 71 3.05 -3.48 0.87
N GLN A 72 3.82 -4.49 0.46
CA GLN A 72 5.04 -4.32 -0.34
C GLN A 72 4.74 -4.40 -1.83
N CYS A 73 4.83 -3.26 -2.54
CA CYS A 73 4.32 -3.13 -3.91
C CYS A 73 5.01 -4.08 -4.91
N ALA A 74 6.29 -4.40 -4.71
CA ALA A 74 7.06 -5.25 -5.61
C ALA A 74 6.43 -6.65 -5.78
N TYR A 75 5.83 -7.20 -4.70
CA TYR A 75 5.15 -8.49 -4.75
C TYR A 75 3.85 -8.48 -5.52
N TYR A 76 3.26 -7.30 -5.75
CA TYR A 76 2.07 -7.15 -6.57
C TYR A 76 2.47 -6.85 -8.02
N GLU A 77 3.44 -5.96 -8.23
CA GLU A 77 3.93 -5.56 -9.55
C GLU A 77 4.43 -6.74 -10.40
N MET A 78 5.02 -7.77 -9.76
CA MET A 78 5.48 -8.97 -10.46
C MET A 78 4.37 -9.75 -11.18
N TYR A 79 3.09 -9.53 -10.82
CA TYR A 79 1.92 -10.14 -11.48
C TYR A 79 1.26 -9.22 -12.51
N GLY A 80 1.99 -8.22 -13.02
CA GLY A 80 1.50 -7.30 -14.03
C GLY A 80 0.41 -6.36 -13.53
N TRP A 81 -0.40 -5.84 -14.45
CA TRP A 81 -1.45 -4.89 -14.11
C TRP A 81 -2.54 -5.49 -13.21
N GLN A 82 -2.75 -6.82 -13.29
CA GLN A 82 -3.67 -7.56 -12.43
C GLN A 82 -3.20 -7.50 -10.96
N GLY A 83 -1.91 -7.73 -10.73
CA GLY A 83 -1.31 -7.60 -9.40
C GLY A 83 -1.36 -6.16 -8.89
N VAL A 84 -1.06 -5.18 -9.76
CA VAL A 84 -1.19 -3.76 -9.41
C VAL A 84 -2.63 -3.40 -9.02
N LYS A 85 -3.64 -3.95 -9.71
CA LYS A 85 -5.05 -3.82 -9.31
C LYS A 85 -5.30 -4.49 -7.96
N ALA A 86 -4.75 -5.68 -7.70
CA ALA A 86 -4.87 -6.33 -6.40
C ALA A 86 -4.21 -5.53 -5.27
N LEU A 87 -3.13 -4.80 -5.51
CA LEU A 87 -2.55 -3.85 -4.55
C LEU A 87 -3.56 -2.73 -4.21
N TYR A 88 -4.15 -2.12 -5.25
CA TYR A 88 -5.19 -1.11 -5.08
C TYR A 88 -6.36 -1.63 -4.24
N ASP A 89 -6.89 -2.82 -4.59
CA ASP A 89 -8.00 -3.43 -3.90
C ASP A 89 -7.63 -3.81 -2.44
N THR A 90 -6.39 -4.25 -2.19
CA THR A 90 -5.88 -4.56 -0.84
C THR A 90 -5.78 -3.32 0.04
N ILE A 91 -5.27 -2.21 -0.50
CA ILE A 91 -5.16 -0.94 0.22
C ILE A 91 -6.57 -0.41 0.56
N ALA A 92 -7.48 -0.40 -0.42
CA ALA A 92 -8.86 0.03 -0.22
C ALA A 92 -9.54 -0.78 0.89
N TYR A 93 -9.39 -2.11 0.86
CA TYR A 93 -9.98 -3.00 1.85
C TYR A 93 -9.40 -2.80 3.26
N ALA A 94 -8.07 -2.65 3.39
CA ALA A 94 -7.45 -2.37 4.67
C ALA A 94 -7.96 -1.06 5.29
N LYS A 95 -8.14 -0.02 4.47
CA LYS A 95 -8.71 1.27 4.91
C LYS A 95 -10.17 1.13 5.32
N GLU A 96 -10.97 0.36 4.60
CA GLU A 96 -12.37 0.05 4.97
C GLU A 96 -12.44 -0.60 6.37
N LYS A 97 -11.45 -1.43 6.71
CA LYS A 97 -11.29 -2.07 8.03
C LYS A 97 -10.69 -1.16 9.09
N GLY A 98 -10.52 0.14 8.80
CA GLY A 98 -10.02 1.13 9.75
C GLY A 98 -8.53 1.04 10.06
N LEU A 99 -7.75 0.29 9.26
CA LEU A 99 -6.30 0.20 9.41
C LEU A 99 -5.61 1.39 8.77
N PHE A 100 -4.52 1.83 9.39
CA PHE A 100 -3.59 2.76 8.75
C PHE A 100 -2.75 1.99 7.71
N VAL A 101 -2.66 2.49 6.48
CA VAL A 101 -2.00 1.76 5.38
C VAL A 101 -0.73 2.47 4.93
N ILE A 102 0.40 1.75 4.97
CA ILE A 102 1.70 2.22 4.51
C ILE A 102 2.06 1.46 3.23
N THR A 103 2.07 2.11 2.07
CA THR A 103 2.62 1.44 0.89
C THR A 103 4.14 1.40 1.00
N ASP A 104 4.71 0.19 1.01
CA ASP A 104 6.15 0.03 0.97
C ASP A 104 6.64 0.00 -0.47
N GLY A 105 6.78 1.20 -1.07
CA GLY A 105 7.16 1.38 -2.48
C GLY A 105 8.60 1.84 -2.72
N LYS A 106 9.29 2.31 -1.67
CA LYS A 106 10.68 2.80 -1.70
C LYS A 106 10.97 3.74 -2.89
N ARG A 107 9.98 4.56 -3.26
CA ARG A 107 10.07 5.42 -4.45
C ARG A 107 11.15 6.48 -4.26
N ASN A 108 11.82 6.82 -5.35
CA ASN A 108 12.87 7.82 -5.39
C ASN A 108 13.03 8.28 -6.84
N ASP A 109 12.91 9.58 -7.04
CA ASP A 109 13.09 10.28 -8.31
C ASP A 109 13.25 11.78 -7.99
N ILE A 110 13.24 12.66 -8.99
CA ILE A 110 13.29 14.12 -8.79
C ILE A 110 12.13 14.84 -9.49
N GLY A 111 11.83 16.05 -9.02
CA GLY A 111 10.90 16.96 -9.68
C GLY A 111 9.54 16.33 -10.00
N THR A 112 9.05 16.56 -11.20
CA THR A 112 7.71 16.13 -11.66
C THR A 112 7.52 14.62 -11.67
N THR A 113 8.59 13.84 -11.83
CA THR A 113 8.48 12.37 -11.75
C THR A 113 8.19 11.93 -10.32
N MET A 114 8.81 12.57 -9.33
CA MET A 114 8.51 12.29 -7.92
C MET A 114 7.11 12.76 -7.52
N GLU A 115 6.62 13.87 -8.10
CA GLU A 115 5.24 14.32 -7.95
C GLU A 115 4.25 13.29 -8.49
N ALA A 116 4.54 12.66 -9.64
CA ALA A 116 3.70 11.60 -10.20
C ALA A 116 3.64 10.37 -9.27
N TYR A 117 4.77 9.96 -8.68
CA TYR A 117 4.77 8.89 -7.67
C TYR A 117 3.95 9.26 -6.43
N ALA A 118 4.10 10.48 -5.93
CA ALA A 118 3.35 10.95 -4.77
C ALA A 118 1.84 11.01 -5.08
N ALA A 119 1.43 11.56 -6.21
CA ALA A 119 0.05 11.59 -6.68
C ALA A 119 -0.55 10.18 -6.80
N ALA A 120 0.20 9.21 -7.32
CA ALA A 120 -0.27 7.84 -7.45
C ALA A 120 -0.49 7.15 -6.09
N HIS A 121 0.46 7.28 -5.16
CA HIS A 121 0.48 6.48 -3.93
C HIS A 121 -0.29 7.10 -2.76
N ILE A 122 -0.16 8.41 -2.57
CA ILE A 122 -0.68 9.13 -1.39
C ILE A 122 -1.50 10.37 -1.76
N GLY A 123 -1.42 10.85 -2.99
CA GLY A 123 -2.16 12.03 -3.45
C GLY A 123 -3.34 11.71 -4.35
N LYS A 124 -3.61 12.65 -5.26
CA LYS A 124 -4.67 12.56 -6.24
C LYS A 124 -4.15 12.88 -7.65
N THR A 125 -4.85 12.37 -8.65
CA THR A 125 -4.55 12.58 -10.07
C THR A 125 -5.70 13.33 -10.73
N GLU A 126 -5.37 14.38 -11.49
CA GLU A 126 -6.36 15.06 -12.33
C GLU A 126 -6.53 14.31 -13.66
N ALA A 127 -7.78 14.03 -14.03
CA ALA A 127 -8.14 13.52 -15.34
C ALA A 127 -9.47 14.13 -15.78
N PHE A 128 -9.53 14.67 -17.00
CA PHE A 128 -10.76 15.21 -17.59
C PHE A 128 -11.47 16.26 -16.70
N GLY A 129 -10.69 17.16 -16.06
CA GLY A 129 -11.21 18.22 -15.18
C GLY A 129 -11.76 17.73 -13.84
N LYS A 130 -11.46 16.48 -13.46
CA LYS A 130 -11.84 15.89 -12.18
C LYS A 130 -10.62 15.31 -11.49
N THR A 131 -10.68 15.26 -10.17
CA THR A 131 -9.60 14.73 -9.34
C THR A 131 -9.99 13.35 -8.81
N PHE A 132 -9.08 12.39 -8.91
CA PHE A 132 -9.29 10.99 -8.50
C PHE A 132 -8.20 10.56 -7.53
N GLU A 133 -8.61 9.78 -6.52
CA GLU A 133 -7.67 9.04 -5.70
C GLU A 133 -7.20 7.79 -6.46
N SER A 134 -5.88 7.59 -6.52
CA SER A 134 -5.27 6.34 -7.02
C SER A 134 -5.15 5.33 -5.87
N PHE A 135 -3.95 4.90 -5.46
CA PHE A 135 -3.83 3.94 -4.36
C PHE A 135 -4.30 4.50 -3.01
N SER A 136 -4.13 5.80 -2.78
CA SER A 136 -4.62 6.52 -1.59
C SER A 136 -4.21 5.87 -0.26
N ALA A 137 -3.00 5.35 -0.16
CA ALA A 137 -2.45 4.91 1.12
C ALA A 137 -2.34 6.10 2.09
N ASP A 138 -2.16 5.84 3.39
CA ASP A 138 -1.95 6.90 4.39
C ASP A 138 -0.50 7.36 4.45
N ALA A 139 0.43 6.47 4.10
CA ALA A 139 1.84 6.82 3.94
C ALA A 139 2.56 5.99 2.85
N LEU A 140 3.71 6.50 2.41
CA LEU A 140 4.60 5.87 1.42
C LEU A 140 6.03 5.75 1.97
N THR A 141 6.69 4.61 1.76
CA THR A 141 8.14 4.52 1.97
C THR A 141 8.91 5.12 0.80
N VAL A 142 9.94 5.92 1.08
CA VAL A 142 10.74 6.62 0.05
C VAL A 142 12.24 6.52 0.35
N ASN A 143 13.05 6.53 -0.71
CA ASN A 143 14.51 6.53 -0.57
C ASN A 143 15.05 7.94 -0.78
N GLY A 144 15.73 8.50 0.23
CA GLY A 144 16.27 9.86 0.22
C GLY A 144 17.64 10.01 -0.44
N TYR A 145 18.09 9.03 -1.24
CA TYR A 145 19.43 9.02 -1.85
C TYR A 145 19.71 10.25 -2.73
N LEU A 146 18.71 10.77 -3.44
CA LEU A 146 18.83 11.97 -4.28
C LEU A 146 18.75 13.29 -3.48
N GLY A 147 18.80 13.21 -2.15
CA GLY A 147 18.74 14.36 -1.27
C GLY A 147 17.35 15.01 -1.22
N SER A 148 17.31 16.30 -0.90
CA SER A 148 16.07 17.07 -0.76
C SER A 148 15.23 17.10 -2.03
N ASP A 149 15.87 17.01 -3.21
CA ASP A 149 15.18 17.10 -4.50
C ASP A 149 14.25 15.91 -4.75
N GLY A 150 14.54 14.76 -4.13
CA GLY A 150 13.67 13.58 -4.15
C GLY A 150 12.67 13.50 -3.00
N ILE A 151 12.72 14.42 -2.03
CA ILE A 151 11.83 14.44 -0.86
C ILE A 151 10.83 15.60 -0.91
N ASN A 152 11.30 16.79 -1.24
CA ASN A 152 10.50 18.02 -1.26
C ASN A 152 9.20 17.89 -2.08
N PRO A 153 9.18 17.23 -3.26
CA PRO A 153 7.95 17.06 -4.03
C PRO A 153 6.83 16.32 -3.26
N LEU A 154 7.18 15.38 -2.38
CA LEU A 154 6.20 14.65 -1.59
C LEU A 154 5.62 15.47 -0.44
N LEU A 155 6.40 16.40 0.12
CA LEU A 155 6.02 17.14 1.33
C LEU A 155 4.80 18.04 1.08
N ASN A 156 4.70 18.63 -0.11
CA ASN A 156 3.54 19.44 -0.50
C ASN A 156 2.26 18.59 -0.52
N ILE A 157 2.31 17.44 -1.21
CA ILE A 157 1.18 16.51 -1.28
C ILE A 157 0.84 15.95 0.11
N CYS A 158 1.83 15.63 0.93
CA CYS A 158 1.59 15.17 2.30
C CYS A 158 0.81 16.20 3.13
N LYS A 159 1.13 17.49 2.96
CA LYS A 159 0.46 18.58 3.67
C LYS A 159 -0.96 18.81 3.14
N GLU A 160 -1.15 18.76 1.83
CA GLU A 160 -2.46 18.99 1.19
C GLU A 160 -3.45 17.85 1.45
N GLU A 161 -2.97 16.62 1.44
CA GLU A 161 -3.80 15.41 1.50
C GLU A 161 -3.83 14.75 2.89
N ASP A 162 -3.19 15.37 3.89
CA ASP A 162 -3.01 14.84 5.24
C ASP A 162 -2.43 13.41 5.23
N LYS A 163 -1.23 13.26 4.67
CA LYS A 163 -0.51 11.98 4.47
C LYS A 163 0.90 12.01 5.03
N GLY A 164 1.56 10.84 5.05
CA GLY A 164 2.92 10.69 5.56
C GLY A 164 3.90 10.04 4.59
N ILE A 165 5.19 10.17 4.90
CA ILE A 165 6.27 9.42 4.25
C ILE A 165 7.20 8.81 5.30
N PHE A 166 7.77 7.66 4.99
CA PHE A 166 8.83 7.02 5.76
C PHE A 166 10.10 6.98 4.93
N VAL A 167 11.10 7.77 5.32
CA VAL A 167 12.38 7.86 4.60
C VAL A 167 13.31 6.74 5.03
N LEU A 168 13.89 6.03 4.08
CA LEU A 168 14.91 5.02 4.35
C LEU A 168 16.18 5.69 4.92
N VAL A 169 16.63 5.22 6.09
CA VAL A 169 17.87 5.71 6.76
C VAL A 169 18.89 4.58 6.92
N LYS A 170 18.44 3.40 7.36
CA LYS A 170 19.29 2.22 7.53
C LYS A 170 18.49 0.97 7.17
N ASN A 171 19.11 0.12 6.35
CA ASN A 171 18.65 -1.24 6.09
C ASN A 171 19.57 -2.20 6.86
N PHE A 172 18.99 -3.23 7.47
CA PHE A 172 19.74 -4.28 8.18
C PHE A 172 20.03 -5.45 7.24
#